data_AF-A0A916Q6J7-F1
#
_entry.id   AF-A0A916Q6J7-F1
#
_cell.length_a   1.000
_cell.length_b   1.000
_cell.length_c   1.000
_cell.angle_alpha   90.00
_cell.angle_beta   90.00
_cell.angle_gamma   90.00
#
_symmetry.space_group_name_H-M   'P 1'
#
loop_
_entity.id
_entity.type
_entity.pdbx_description
1 polymer ?
#
loop_
_entity_poly.entity_id
_entity_poly.type
_entity_poly.pdbx_seq_one_letter_code
_entity_poly.pdbx_strand_id
1 'polypeptide(L)'
;MKLYIWRSLFHCPKLVFATVFFVAISWCGPATVQSKNSSSYGLGIVQNRYYERGTVRCGNLGNLVAVDLLAPDDGARTLTARPTFYWYIDHKSQNEIKNEKSFYIDFILREGFGLNAKSIFRSRSVGILKASSGLYRFTLPPNSPALEIGKTYAWHIRYVQADSEYEALNSSNQIDTRAIVKRESNSSVIEQVRVASTNLEKARIFAENLYWYDALDEYTKWIDANPHDKQASHERLLMLDQIIERNPKLKCIDKYKVNNSSLINSKQSTPQIMKLQSP
;
A
#
# COMPACT_ATOMS: atom_id res chain seq x y z
N MET A 1 -32.93 38.56 -69.69
CA MET A 1 -32.00 39.64 -70.09
C MET A 1 -32.47 40.94 -69.43
N LYS A 2 -31.53 41.66 -68.79
CA LYS A 2 -31.62 42.99 -68.15
C LYS A 2 -32.20 43.14 -66.73
N LEU A 3 -31.22 43.22 -65.80
CA LEU A 3 -31.15 44.02 -64.57
C LEU A 3 -31.64 45.48 -64.72
N TYR A 4 -32.07 46.09 -63.60
CA TYR A 4 -31.69 47.40 -63.00
C TYR A 4 -32.75 47.74 -61.92
N ILE A 5 -32.49 47.77 -60.59
CA ILE A 5 -31.72 48.70 -59.73
C ILE A 5 -32.52 49.98 -59.31
N TRP A 6 -32.64 50.14 -57.96
CA TRP A 6 -32.91 51.35 -57.12
C TRP A 6 -34.39 51.78 -56.92
N ARG A 7 -34.85 52.31 -55.77
CA ARG A 7 -34.20 53.07 -54.68
C ARG A 7 -35.07 53.08 -53.39
N SER A 8 -34.38 53.21 -52.27
CA SER A 8 -34.82 53.51 -50.89
C SER A 8 -35.83 54.66 -50.72
N LEU A 9 -36.70 54.58 -49.70
CA LEU A 9 -36.93 55.64 -48.69
C LEU A 9 -37.86 55.16 -47.53
N PHE A 10 -37.28 55.13 -46.32
CA PHE A 10 -37.83 55.35 -44.97
C PHE A 10 -39.31 55.03 -44.64
N HIS A 11 -39.51 54.21 -43.59
CA HIS A 11 -40.23 54.60 -42.36
C HIS A 11 -40.00 53.57 -41.24
N CYS A 12 -39.41 54.02 -40.12
CA CYS A 12 -39.48 53.36 -38.80
C CYS A 12 -40.87 53.65 -38.21
N PRO A 13 -41.50 52.75 -37.42
CA PRO A 13 -41.18 52.77 -36.00
C PRO A 13 -41.39 51.46 -35.20
N LYS A 14 -40.76 51.45 -34.02
CA LYS A 14 -41.09 50.75 -32.75
C LYS A 14 -40.93 49.22 -32.69
N LEU A 15 -39.81 48.71 -32.14
CA LEU A 15 -39.55 48.44 -30.70
C LEU A 15 -40.56 47.49 -30.04
N VAL A 16 -40.29 46.18 -30.10
CA VAL A 16 -40.41 45.24 -28.96
C VAL A 16 -39.34 44.16 -29.16
N PHE A 17 -38.15 44.33 -28.56
CA PHE A 17 -37.21 43.23 -28.39
C PHE A 17 -37.57 42.52 -27.08
N ALA A 18 -38.19 41.35 -27.19
CA ALA A 18 -38.27 40.40 -26.08
C ALA A 18 -36.90 39.72 -25.96
N THR A 19 -36.10 40.15 -24.99
CA THR A 19 -34.86 39.48 -24.62
C THR A 19 -35.18 38.17 -23.92
N VAL A 20 -35.07 37.06 -24.67
CA VAL A 20 -35.04 35.72 -24.10
C VAL A 20 -33.67 35.53 -23.44
N PHE A 21 -33.65 35.64 -22.11
CA PHE A 21 -32.52 35.19 -21.29
C PHE A 21 -32.43 33.66 -21.37
N PHE A 22 -31.56 33.14 -22.25
CA PHE A 22 -31.04 31.79 -22.09
C PHE A 22 -30.05 31.80 -20.93
N VAL A 23 -30.54 31.51 -19.73
CA VAL A 23 -29.68 31.12 -18.61
C VAL A 23 -29.11 29.75 -18.97
N ALA A 24 -27.88 29.75 -19.47
CA ALA A 24 -27.06 28.55 -19.54
C ALA A 24 -26.79 28.10 -18.09
N ILE A 25 -27.63 27.20 -17.58
CA ILE A 25 -27.34 26.46 -16.35
C ILE A 25 -26.20 25.50 -16.72
N SER A 26 -24.98 26.01 -16.60
CA SER A 26 -23.78 25.20 -16.55
C SER A 26 -23.92 24.27 -15.35
N TRP A 27 -24.30 23.02 -15.61
CA TRP A 27 -24.08 21.91 -14.70
C TRP A 27 -22.57 21.75 -14.50
N CYS A 28 -22.01 22.55 -13.59
CA CYS A 28 -20.84 22.14 -12.85
C CYS A 28 -21.29 20.97 -11.96
N GLY A 29 -21.23 19.76 -12.50
CA GLY A 29 -21.14 18.58 -11.66
C GLY A 29 -19.99 18.78 -10.68
N PRO A 30 -20.12 18.42 -9.40
CA PRO A 30 -19.02 18.53 -8.47
C PRO A 30 -17.89 17.64 -8.98
N ALA A 31 -16.85 18.26 -9.54
CA ALA A 31 -15.56 17.62 -9.67
C ALA A 31 -15.12 17.29 -8.25
N THR A 32 -15.25 16.02 -7.86
CA THR A 32 -14.62 15.52 -6.66
C THR A 32 -13.14 15.80 -6.81
N VAL A 33 -12.64 16.80 -6.07
CA VAL A 33 -11.22 17.10 -5.97
C VAL A 33 -10.59 15.90 -5.27
N GLN A 34 -10.20 14.91 -6.05
CA GLN A 34 -9.36 13.83 -5.57
C GLN A 34 -8.03 14.49 -5.21
N SER A 35 -7.77 14.58 -3.90
CA SER A 35 -6.53 15.11 -3.37
C SER A 35 -5.37 14.46 -4.12
N LYS A 36 -4.43 15.25 -4.65
CA LYS A 36 -3.19 14.77 -5.30
C LYS A 36 -2.31 13.86 -4.39
N ASN A 37 -2.77 13.56 -3.18
CA ASN A 37 -2.06 12.82 -2.14
C ASN A 37 -2.68 11.43 -1.84
N SER A 38 -3.64 10.92 -2.63
CA SER A 38 -4.21 9.58 -2.43
C SER A 38 -3.80 8.61 -3.53
N SER A 39 -3.33 7.41 -3.15
CA SER A 39 -3.14 6.29 -4.08
C SER A 39 -4.48 5.88 -4.70
N SER A 40 -4.48 5.40 -5.95
CA SER A 40 -5.72 4.85 -6.55
C SER A 40 -6.21 3.60 -5.80
N TYR A 41 -5.28 2.87 -5.18
CA TYR A 41 -5.53 1.71 -4.32
C TYR A 41 -5.90 2.09 -2.88
N GLY A 42 -5.80 3.37 -2.55
CA GLY A 42 -6.01 3.89 -1.20
C GLY A 42 -7.46 3.77 -0.73
N LEU A 43 -7.66 3.44 0.54
CA LEU A 43 -8.99 3.51 1.16
C LEU A 43 -9.38 4.95 1.55
N GLY A 44 -8.50 5.93 1.34
CA GLY A 44 -8.71 7.32 1.75
C GLY A 44 -8.73 7.52 3.27
N ILE A 45 -8.33 6.52 4.06
CA ILE A 45 -8.32 6.59 5.51
C ILE A 45 -7.17 7.52 5.94
N VAL A 46 -7.53 8.72 6.40
CA VAL A 46 -6.55 9.66 6.96
C VAL A 46 -6.20 9.21 8.37
N GLN A 47 -4.95 8.77 8.55
CA GLN A 47 -4.44 8.47 9.88
C GLN A 47 -4.29 9.80 10.65
N ASN A 48 -5.06 9.97 11.73
CA ASN A 48 -4.94 11.15 12.60
C ASN A 48 -3.66 11.03 13.44
N ARG A 49 -2.53 11.44 12.86
CA ARG A 49 -1.18 11.36 13.48
C ARG A 49 -1.02 12.26 14.72
N TYR A 50 -2.01 13.10 15.05
CA TYR A 50 -1.93 14.03 16.18
C TYR A 50 -1.91 13.32 17.55
N TYR A 51 -2.51 12.14 17.66
CA TYR A 51 -2.50 11.31 18.87
C TYR A 51 -1.43 10.22 18.89
N GLU A 52 -0.67 10.06 17.79
CA GLU A 52 0.46 9.14 17.70
C GLU A 52 1.76 9.83 18.15
N ARG A 53 1.67 10.64 19.20
CA ARG A 53 2.82 11.27 19.87
C ARG A 53 3.58 10.27 20.75
N GLY A 54 3.56 8.98 20.39
CA GLY A 54 4.65 8.09 20.71
C GLY A 54 5.76 8.44 19.73
N THR A 55 6.77 9.17 20.19
CA THR A 55 7.98 9.45 19.41
C THR A 55 8.34 8.19 18.64
N VAL A 56 8.44 8.26 17.32
CA VAL A 56 9.29 7.32 16.59
C VAL A 56 10.67 7.59 17.15
N ARG A 57 11.01 6.87 18.22
CA ARG A 57 12.36 6.82 18.73
C ARG A 57 13.05 6.07 17.63
N CYS A 58 13.75 6.81 16.79
CA CYS A 58 14.86 6.23 16.11
C CYS A 58 15.82 5.77 17.19
N GLY A 59 15.66 4.53 17.64
CA GLY A 59 16.73 3.85 18.34
C GLY A 59 17.97 3.99 17.47
N ASN A 60 19.13 4.00 18.10
CA ASN A 60 20.39 3.85 17.38
C ASN A 60 20.48 2.41 16.85
N LEU A 61 19.63 2.08 15.87
CA LEU A 61 19.59 0.82 15.14
C LEU A 61 20.70 0.90 14.11
N GLY A 62 21.96 0.92 14.58
CA GLY A 62 23.13 1.37 13.84
C GLY A 62 23.36 0.69 12.48
N ASN A 63 22.67 -0.42 12.20
CA ASN A 63 22.76 -1.18 10.95
C ASN A 63 21.49 -1.18 10.09
N LEU A 64 20.33 -0.76 10.61
CA LEU A 64 19.10 -0.68 9.82
C LEU A 64 19.12 0.62 9.03
N VAL A 65 18.77 0.59 7.75
CA VAL A 65 18.62 1.75 6.86
C VAL A 65 17.14 2.12 6.74
N ALA A 66 16.28 1.17 6.37
CA ALA A 66 14.87 1.42 6.19
C ALA A 66 14.01 0.18 6.47
N VAL A 67 12.77 0.40 6.91
CA VAL A 67 11.69 -0.60 6.90
C VAL A 67 10.50 0.04 6.20
N ASP A 68 10.15 -0.49 5.04
CA ASP A 68 9.10 0.06 4.19
C ASP A 68 7.98 -0.97 3.99
N LEU A 69 6.74 -0.57 4.26
CA LEU A 69 5.58 -1.44 4.08
C LEU A 69 5.09 -1.28 2.64
N LEU A 70 4.98 -2.38 1.91
CA LEU A 70 4.50 -2.34 0.53
C LEU A 70 2.97 -2.32 0.49
N ALA A 71 2.39 -1.27 1.07
CA ALA A 71 0.96 -0.98 1.07
C ALA A 71 0.71 0.54 1.10
N PRO A 72 -0.37 1.03 0.45
CA PRO A 72 -0.80 2.42 0.56
C PRO A 72 -0.95 2.91 2.00
N ASP A 73 -0.42 4.11 2.29
CA ASP A 73 -0.47 4.78 3.60
C ASP A 73 -1.91 4.94 4.15
N ASP A 74 -2.86 5.14 3.25
CA ASP A 74 -4.28 5.33 3.55
C ASP A 74 -5.08 4.02 3.49
N GLY A 75 -4.39 2.89 3.47
CA GLY A 75 -4.94 1.54 3.49
C GLY A 75 -5.29 0.98 2.13
N ALA A 76 -5.43 -0.34 2.05
CA ALA A 76 -5.73 -1.05 0.81
C ALA A 76 -6.75 -2.18 1.00
N ARG A 77 -7.32 -2.66 -0.10
CA ARG A 77 -8.36 -3.70 -0.12
C ARG A 77 -7.78 -5.08 -0.35
N THR A 78 -8.45 -6.10 0.17
CA THR A 78 -8.19 -7.50 -0.18
C THR A 78 -9.46 -8.34 -0.37
N LEU A 79 -9.40 -9.31 -1.30
CA LEU A 79 -10.34 -10.40 -1.51
C LEU A 79 -9.88 -11.74 -0.91
N THR A 80 -8.76 -11.78 -0.18
CA THR A 80 -8.29 -13.00 0.49
C THR A 80 -8.50 -12.92 2.00
N ALA A 81 -9.00 -14.01 2.61
CA ALA A 81 -9.36 -14.00 4.03
C ALA A 81 -8.11 -14.07 4.90
N ARG A 82 -7.01 -14.49 4.29
CA ARG A 82 -5.67 -14.64 4.83
C ARG A 82 -4.67 -14.07 3.83
N PRO A 83 -4.64 -12.75 3.61
CA PRO A 83 -3.80 -12.14 2.58
C PRO A 83 -2.31 -12.32 2.90
N THR A 84 -1.49 -12.11 1.88
CA THR A 84 -0.04 -11.98 2.03
C THR A 84 0.32 -10.50 2.19
N PHE A 85 1.11 -10.20 3.23
CA PHE A 85 1.64 -8.87 3.51
C PHE A 85 3.10 -8.81 3.08
N TYR A 86 3.53 -7.67 2.54
CA TYR A 86 4.86 -7.46 2.01
C TYR A 86 5.52 -6.22 2.62
N TRP A 87 6.81 -6.33 2.93
CA TRP A 87 7.62 -5.20 3.39
C TRP A 87 9.06 -5.36 2.93
N TYR A 88 9.77 -4.25 2.77
CA TYR A 88 11.18 -4.20 2.44
C TYR A 88 11.98 -3.81 3.68
N ILE A 89 13.10 -4.50 3.91
CA ILE A 89 14.08 -4.10 4.91
C ILE A 89 15.38 -3.82 4.20
N ASP A 90 15.98 -2.68 4.53
CA ASP A 90 17.33 -2.33 4.10
C ASP A 90 18.25 -2.19 5.30
N HIS A 91 19.46 -2.72 5.17
CA HIS A 91 20.53 -2.70 6.15
C HIS A 91 21.79 -2.08 5.52
N LYS A 92 22.66 -1.53 6.36
CA LYS A 92 23.98 -1.04 5.92
C LYS A 92 24.80 -2.17 5.32
N SER A 93 25.67 -1.83 4.37
CA SER A 93 26.52 -2.78 3.66
C SER A 93 27.34 -3.66 4.61
N GLN A 94 27.59 -4.92 4.23
CA GLN A 94 28.35 -5.90 5.02
C GLN A 94 29.72 -5.37 5.48
N ASN A 95 30.35 -4.49 4.70
CA ASN A 95 31.65 -3.89 5.02
C ASN A 95 31.60 -2.95 6.24
N GLU A 96 30.41 -2.52 6.66
CA GLU A 96 30.19 -1.65 7.82
C GLU A 96 29.77 -2.42 9.08
N ILE A 97 29.44 -3.72 8.94
CA ILE A 97 28.94 -4.56 10.02
C ILE A 97 30.11 -5.26 10.71
N LYS A 98 30.54 -4.74 11.86
CA LYS A 98 31.69 -5.27 12.60
C LYS A 98 31.43 -6.62 13.29
N ASN A 99 30.17 -6.95 13.62
CA ASN A 99 29.78 -8.19 14.32
C ASN A 99 28.50 -8.78 13.72
N GLU A 100 28.38 -10.12 13.71
CA GLU A 100 27.09 -10.78 13.45
C GLU A 100 26.10 -10.39 14.53
N LYS A 101 25.11 -9.57 14.17
CA LYS A 101 23.98 -9.28 15.04
C LYS A 101 22.73 -9.90 14.44
N SER A 102 21.87 -10.36 15.33
CA SER A 102 20.53 -10.80 14.99
C SER A 102 19.57 -9.62 15.02
N PHE A 103 18.45 -9.77 14.33
CA PHE A 103 17.30 -8.90 14.49
C PHE A 103 16.04 -9.73 14.53
N TYR A 104 15.01 -9.16 15.15
CA TYR A 104 13.70 -9.78 15.27
C TYR A 104 12.68 -8.93 14.52
N ILE A 105 11.76 -9.63 13.86
CA ILE A 105 10.58 -9.01 13.24
C ILE A 105 9.36 -9.57 13.95
N ASP A 106 8.55 -8.70 14.55
CA ASP A 106 7.20 -9.04 14.97
C ASP A 106 6.20 -8.57 13.91
N PHE A 107 5.48 -9.51 13.32
CA PHE A 107 4.23 -9.24 12.60
C PHE A 107 3.09 -9.21 13.60
N ILE A 108 2.31 -8.13 13.64
CA ILE A 108 1.16 -7.98 14.54
C ILE A 108 -0.07 -7.60 13.73
N LEU A 109 -1.15 -8.37 13.84
CA LEU A 109 -2.44 -8.05 13.26
C LEU A 109 -3.39 -7.55 14.34
N ARG A 110 -4.06 -6.44 14.05
CA ARG A 110 -5.03 -5.80 14.93
C ARG A 110 -6.38 -5.65 14.25
N GLU A 111 -7.45 -5.97 14.97
CA GLU A 111 -8.82 -5.64 14.55
C GLU A 111 -9.09 -4.15 14.78
N GLY A 112 -9.62 -3.47 13.75
CA GLY A 112 -9.79 -2.02 13.75
C GLY A 112 -8.50 -1.26 13.44
N PHE A 113 -8.59 0.08 13.50
CA PHE A 113 -7.46 0.99 13.36
C PHE A 113 -7.59 2.15 14.37
N GLY A 114 -6.47 2.74 14.77
CA GLY A 114 -6.43 3.81 15.79
C GLY A 114 -6.24 3.30 17.22
N LEU A 115 -6.58 4.13 18.21
CA LEU A 115 -6.25 3.90 19.63
C LEU A 115 -6.90 2.65 20.22
N ASN A 116 -8.08 2.26 19.73
CA ASN A 116 -8.85 1.12 20.26
C ASN A 116 -8.58 -0.18 19.49
N ALA A 117 -7.61 -0.21 18.57
CA ALA A 117 -7.32 -1.38 17.78
C ALA A 117 -6.76 -2.53 18.65
N LYS A 118 -7.44 -3.69 18.62
CA LYS A 118 -7.11 -4.84 19.47
C LYS A 118 -6.18 -5.79 18.73
N SER A 119 -5.05 -6.17 19.34
CA SER A 119 -4.19 -7.23 18.80
C SER A 119 -4.91 -8.57 18.81
N ILE A 120 -5.00 -9.21 17.64
CA ILE A 120 -5.68 -10.51 17.45
C ILE A 120 -4.73 -11.61 16.99
N PHE A 121 -3.55 -11.26 16.48
CA PHE A 121 -2.53 -12.22 16.10
C PHE A 121 -1.13 -11.58 16.14
N ARG A 122 -0.12 -12.37 16.53
CA ARG A 122 1.29 -11.97 16.51
C ARG A 122 2.15 -13.16 16.08
N SER A 123 3.17 -12.88 15.28
CA SER A 123 4.22 -13.84 14.92
C SER A 123 5.57 -13.15 14.99
N ARG A 124 6.60 -13.84 15.47
CA ARG A 124 7.97 -13.35 15.48
C ARG A 124 8.81 -14.12 14.46
N SER A 125 9.81 -13.49 13.88
CA SER A 125 10.88 -14.17 13.16
C SER A 125 12.22 -13.59 13.54
N VAL A 126 13.29 -14.35 13.32
CA VAL A 126 14.67 -13.93 13.54
C VAL A 126 15.39 -13.88 12.20
N GLY A 127 16.20 -12.85 11.99
CA GLY A 127 17.08 -12.70 10.84
C GLY A 127 18.50 -12.36 11.25
N ILE A 128 19.45 -12.61 10.34
CA ILE A 128 20.89 -12.36 10.55
C ILE A 128 21.33 -11.24 9.61
N LEU A 129 21.94 -10.18 10.16
CA LEU A 129 22.24 -8.95 9.41
C LEU A 129 23.18 -9.11 8.21
N LYS A 130 24.03 -10.14 8.20
CA LYS A 130 24.98 -10.36 7.11
C LYS A 130 24.29 -10.66 5.76
N ALA A 131 23.02 -11.02 5.70
CA ALA A 131 22.38 -11.47 4.46
C ALA A 131 20.99 -10.86 4.19
N SER A 132 20.59 -9.81 4.90
CA SER A 132 19.16 -9.55 5.17
C SER A 132 18.51 -8.33 4.52
N SER A 133 19.20 -7.49 3.75
CA SER A 133 18.45 -6.54 2.90
C SER A 133 17.61 -7.34 1.91
N GLY A 134 16.36 -6.95 1.72
CA GLY A 134 15.48 -7.61 0.77
C GLY A 134 13.99 -7.44 1.03
N LEU A 135 13.21 -8.05 0.14
CA LEU A 135 11.77 -8.14 0.23
C LEU A 135 11.37 -9.31 1.12
N TYR A 136 10.55 -9.01 2.12
CA TYR A 136 9.95 -9.93 3.07
C TYR A 136 8.45 -10.10 2.78
N ARG A 137 7.92 -11.28 3.08
CA ARG A 137 6.49 -11.58 2.95
C ARG A 137 5.97 -12.45 4.08
N PHE A 138 4.71 -12.22 4.46
CA PHE A 138 4.00 -13.01 5.46
C PHE A 138 2.57 -13.26 5.03
N THR A 139 2.24 -14.52 4.77
CA THR A 139 0.85 -14.96 4.55
C THR A 139 0.27 -15.39 5.89
N LEU A 140 -0.93 -14.91 6.21
CA LEU A 140 -1.63 -15.34 7.41
C LEU A 140 -1.81 -16.88 7.39
N PRO A 141 -1.26 -17.61 8.37
CA PRO A 141 -1.31 -19.06 8.36
C PRO A 141 -2.75 -19.55 8.61
N PRO A 142 -3.09 -20.82 8.28
CA PRO A 142 -4.44 -21.35 8.46
C PRO A 142 -4.97 -21.28 9.91
N ASN A 143 -4.07 -21.28 10.91
CA ASN A 143 -4.40 -21.20 12.33
C ASN A 143 -4.55 -19.77 12.87
N SER A 144 -4.32 -18.72 12.06
CA SER A 144 -4.61 -17.34 12.49
C SER A 144 -6.13 -17.05 12.42
N PRO A 145 -6.61 -15.92 12.96
CA PRO A 145 -7.91 -15.39 12.59
C PRO A 145 -7.97 -15.09 11.09
N ALA A 146 -9.11 -15.40 10.46
CA ALA A 146 -9.42 -14.96 9.10
C ALA A 146 -10.00 -13.54 9.15
N LEU A 147 -9.68 -12.71 8.15
CA LEU A 147 -10.27 -11.39 8.03
C LEU A 147 -11.73 -11.52 7.59
N GLU A 148 -12.63 -10.93 8.37
CA GLU A 148 -14.06 -10.87 8.05
C GLU A 148 -14.39 -9.84 6.99
N ILE A 149 -15.34 -10.15 6.11
CA ILE A 149 -15.83 -9.25 5.07
C ILE A 149 -16.40 -7.97 5.68
N GLY A 150 -16.03 -6.82 5.11
CA GLY A 150 -16.48 -5.50 5.54
C GLY A 150 -15.67 -4.91 6.71
N LYS A 151 -14.85 -5.72 7.39
CA LYS A 151 -14.02 -5.25 8.50
C LYS A 151 -12.67 -4.69 8.03
N THR A 152 -12.17 -3.75 8.80
CA THR A 152 -10.86 -3.11 8.63
C THR A 152 -9.92 -3.55 9.75
N TYR A 153 -8.68 -3.81 9.39
CA TYR A 153 -7.61 -4.25 10.28
C TYR A 153 -6.37 -3.38 10.06
N ALA A 154 -5.53 -3.31 11.08
CA ALA A 154 -4.18 -2.76 10.96
C ALA A 154 -3.18 -3.89 11.12
N TRP A 155 -2.16 -3.92 10.28
CA TRP A 155 -1.02 -4.82 10.44
C TRP A 155 0.24 -4.00 10.66
N HIS A 156 1.11 -4.53 11.50
CA HIS A 156 2.32 -3.85 11.94
C HIS A 156 3.54 -4.74 11.69
N ILE A 157 4.64 -4.10 11.33
CA ILE A 157 5.97 -4.67 11.37
C ILE A 157 6.74 -3.94 12.45
N ARG A 158 7.13 -4.68 13.48
CA ARG A 158 8.05 -4.20 14.49
C ARG A 158 9.41 -4.85 14.30
N TYR A 159 10.39 -4.02 14.00
CA TYR A 159 11.79 -4.41 13.90
C TYR A 159 12.51 -4.13 15.21
N VAL A 160 13.26 -5.10 15.71
CA VAL A 160 14.10 -4.97 16.92
C VAL A 160 15.49 -5.50 16.63
N GLN A 161 16.53 -4.69 16.84
CA GLN A 161 17.91 -5.16 16.81
C GLN A 161 18.35 -5.52 18.23
N ALA A 162 18.74 -6.78 18.45
CA ALA A 162 19.14 -7.30 19.75
C ALA A 162 20.05 -8.52 19.59
N ASP A 163 20.97 -8.72 20.55
CA ASP A 163 21.92 -9.84 20.51
C ASP A 163 21.32 -11.12 21.14
N SER A 164 20.18 -10.99 21.86
CA SER A 164 19.37 -12.12 22.34
C SER A 164 17.87 -11.81 22.33
N GLU A 165 17.03 -12.85 22.48
CA GLU A 165 15.57 -12.68 22.55
C GLU A 165 15.14 -11.96 23.84
N TYR A 166 15.82 -12.23 24.96
CA TYR A 166 15.58 -11.52 26.22
C TYR A 166 15.83 -10.02 26.07
N GLU A 167 16.91 -9.64 25.39
CA GLU A 167 17.15 -8.24 25.05
C GLU A 167 16.08 -7.70 24.11
N ALA A 168 15.66 -8.47 23.09
CA ALA A 168 14.65 -8.04 22.15
C ALA A 168 13.30 -7.71 22.81
N LEU A 169 12.93 -8.46 23.86
CA LEU A 169 11.70 -8.23 24.63
C LEU A 169 11.77 -6.96 25.50
N ASN A 170 12.98 -6.56 25.91
CA ASN A 170 13.22 -5.44 26.82
C ASN A 170 13.87 -4.22 26.13
N SER A 171 14.07 -4.29 24.81
CA SER A 171 14.80 -3.27 24.05
C SER A 171 13.93 -2.04 23.80
N SER A 172 14.49 -0.87 24.11
CA SER A 172 13.92 0.41 23.64
C SER A 172 14.29 0.75 22.19
N ASN A 173 15.17 -0.05 21.56
CA ASN A 173 15.62 0.14 20.18
C ASN A 173 14.72 -0.68 19.25
N GLN A 174 13.56 -0.11 18.90
CA GLN A 174 12.61 -0.71 17.98
C GLN A 174 12.04 0.32 17.00
N ILE A 175 11.71 -0.12 15.79
CA ILE A 175 10.89 0.63 14.84
C ILE A 175 9.58 -0.13 14.66
N ASP A 176 8.46 0.59 14.68
CA ASP A 176 7.11 0.05 14.47
C ASP A 176 6.49 0.80 13.29
N THR A 177 6.23 0.09 12.20
CA THR A 177 5.52 0.61 11.03
C THR A 177 4.18 -0.09 10.91
N ARG A 178 3.18 0.61 10.37
CA ARG A 178 1.81 0.10 10.27
C ARG A 178 1.16 0.42 8.94
N ALA A 179 0.31 -0.48 8.46
CA ALA A 179 -0.55 -0.26 7.32
C ALA A 179 -1.95 -0.84 7.57
N ILE A 180 -2.91 -0.45 6.73
CA ILE A 180 -4.33 -0.80 6.90
C ILE A 180 -4.76 -1.76 5.79
N VAL A 181 -5.52 -2.78 6.15
CA VAL A 181 -6.14 -3.71 5.23
C VAL A 181 -7.64 -3.78 5.50
N LYS A 182 -8.45 -3.69 4.44
CA LYS A 182 -9.89 -3.93 4.52
C LYS A 182 -10.23 -5.16 3.69
N ARG A 183 -10.92 -6.11 4.30
CA ARG A 183 -11.42 -7.28 3.60
C ARG A 183 -12.75 -6.93 2.96
N GLU A 184 -12.87 -7.13 1.65
CA GLU A 184 -14.10 -6.89 0.91
C GLU A 184 -14.57 -8.17 0.19
N SER A 185 -15.72 -8.08 -0.47
CA SER A 185 -16.25 -9.14 -1.32
C SER A 185 -16.81 -8.49 -2.59
N ASN A 186 -16.52 -9.10 -3.73
CA ASN A 186 -17.04 -8.70 -5.03
C ASN A 186 -17.20 -9.96 -5.87
N SER A 187 -18.45 -10.37 -6.09
CA SER A 187 -18.77 -11.63 -6.79
C SER A 187 -18.26 -11.65 -8.22
N SER A 188 -18.31 -10.51 -8.93
CA SER A 188 -17.80 -10.40 -10.30
C SER A 188 -16.30 -10.67 -10.35
N VAL A 189 -15.53 -10.07 -9.43
CA VAL A 189 -14.07 -10.25 -9.40
C VAL A 189 -13.70 -11.66 -8.95
N ILE A 190 -14.43 -12.22 -7.98
CA ILE A 190 -14.26 -13.61 -7.55
C ILE A 190 -14.45 -14.56 -8.72
N GLU A 191 -15.48 -14.34 -9.55
CA GLU A 191 -15.75 -15.18 -10.71
C GLU A 191 -14.67 -15.03 -11.81
N GLN A 192 -14.24 -13.81 -12.09
CA GLN A 192 -13.15 -13.56 -13.05
C GLN A 192 -11.84 -14.23 -12.62
N VAL A 193 -11.47 -14.13 -11.33
CA VAL A 193 -10.28 -14.78 -10.77
C VAL A 193 -10.40 -16.30 -10.80
N ARG A 194 -11.62 -16.84 -10.64
CA ARG A 194 -11.87 -18.30 -10.69
C ARG A 194 -11.62 -18.88 -12.08
N VAL A 195 -11.92 -18.14 -13.13
CA VAL A 195 -11.73 -18.58 -14.53
C VAL A 195 -10.33 -18.26 -15.07
N ALA A 196 -9.56 -17.40 -14.40
CA ALA A 196 -8.18 -17.09 -14.77
C ALA A 196 -7.25 -18.32 -14.63
N SER A 197 -6.51 -18.61 -15.68
CA SER A 197 -5.65 -19.79 -15.80
C SER A 197 -4.25 -19.57 -15.24
N THR A 198 -3.79 -18.32 -15.15
CA THR A 198 -2.43 -17.99 -14.67
C THR A 198 -2.45 -17.00 -13.51
N ASN A 199 -1.36 -16.98 -12.72
CA ASN A 199 -1.19 -15.97 -11.68
C ASN A 199 -1.07 -14.55 -12.28
N LEU A 200 -0.51 -14.39 -13.48
CA LEU A 200 -0.46 -13.09 -14.14
C LEU A 200 -1.86 -12.55 -14.49
N GLU A 201 -2.74 -13.40 -15.02
CA GLU A 201 -4.13 -13.03 -15.28
C GLU A 201 -4.86 -12.64 -13.99
N LYS A 202 -4.70 -13.44 -12.92
CA LYS A 202 -5.27 -13.10 -11.60
C LYS A 202 -4.74 -11.78 -11.08
N ALA A 203 -3.44 -11.55 -11.19
CA ALA A 203 -2.80 -10.31 -10.75
C ALA A 203 -3.37 -9.08 -11.45
N ARG A 204 -3.56 -9.17 -12.78
CA ARG A 204 -4.17 -8.11 -13.59
C ARG A 204 -5.62 -7.86 -13.21
N ILE A 205 -6.42 -8.91 -13.04
CA ILE A 205 -7.81 -8.79 -12.58
C ILE A 205 -7.88 -8.10 -11.21
N PHE A 206 -7.04 -8.50 -10.25
CA PHE A 206 -7.00 -7.86 -8.94
C PHE A 206 -6.54 -6.40 -9.03
N ALA A 207 -5.53 -6.10 -9.84
CA ALA A 207 -5.00 -4.74 -10.03
C ALA A 207 -6.05 -3.80 -10.65
N GLU A 208 -6.72 -4.23 -11.72
CA GLU A 208 -7.81 -3.49 -12.37
C GLU A 208 -8.96 -3.19 -11.41
N ASN A 209 -9.19 -4.07 -10.43
CA ASN A 209 -10.25 -3.94 -9.42
C ASN A 209 -9.75 -3.39 -8.07
N LEU A 210 -8.54 -2.84 -8.03
CA LEU A 210 -7.94 -2.16 -6.86
C LEU A 210 -7.76 -3.04 -5.61
N TYR A 211 -7.63 -4.36 -5.79
CA TYR A 211 -7.31 -5.33 -4.72
C TYR A 211 -5.80 -5.49 -4.54
N TRP A 212 -5.21 -4.46 -3.92
CA TRP A 212 -3.76 -4.30 -3.75
C TRP A 212 -3.01 -5.56 -3.26
N TYR A 213 -3.45 -6.13 -2.13
CA TYR A 213 -2.72 -7.23 -1.49
C TYR A 213 -2.74 -8.48 -2.36
N ASP A 214 -3.87 -8.77 -3.00
CA ASP A 214 -4.06 -9.92 -3.88
C ASP A 214 -3.29 -9.74 -5.19
N ALA A 215 -3.33 -8.53 -5.78
CA ALA A 215 -2.57 -8.21 -6.98
C ALA A 215 -1.06 -8.35 -6.75
N LEU A 216 -0.54 -7.80 -5.65
CA LEU A 216 0.90 -7.86 -5.33
C LEU A 216 1.37 -9.31 -5.14
N ASP A 217 0.57 -10.12 -4.45
CA ASP A 217 0.85 -11.53 -4.19
C ASP A 217 0.88 -12.33 -5.49
N GLU A 218 -0.13 -12.18 -6.36
CA GLU A 218 -0.21 -12.89 -7.63
C GLU A 218 0.87 -12.46 -8.63
N TYR A 219 1.17 -11.16 -8.74
CA TYR A 219 2.31 -10.69 -9.54
C TYR A 219 3.62 -11.28 -9.03
N THR A 220 3.81 -11.32 -7.71
CA THR A 220 5.05 -11.85 -7.12
C THR A 220 5.17 -13.36 -7.37
N LYS A 221 4.10 -14.15 -7.20
CA LYS A 221 4.10 -15.57 -7.55
C LYS A 221 4.42 -15.81 -9.02
N TRP A 222 3.88 -14.99 -9.92
CA TRP A 222 4.19 -15.11 -11.34
C TRP A 222 5.66 -14.80 -11.64
N ILE A 223 6.19 -13.71 -11.11
CA ILE A 223 7.58 -13.28 -11.34
C ILE A 223 8.57 -14.26 -10.71
N ASP A 224 8.27 -14.81 -9.53
CA ASP A 224 9.08 -15.86 -8.89
C ASP A 224 9.20 -17.08 -9.82
N ALA A 225 8.13 -17.45 -10.54
CA ALA A 225 8.11 -18.57 -11.49
C ALA A 225 8.64 -18.21 -12.90
N ASN A 226 8.55 -16.93 -13.29
CA ASN A 226 8.89 -16.42 -14.61
C ASN A 226 9.81 -15.17 -14.51
N PRO A 227 11.04 -15.31 -13.98
CA PRO A 227 11.89 -14.17 -13.62
C PRO A 227 12.34 -13.31 -14.81
N HIS A 228 12.20 -13.81 -16.03
CA HIS A 228 12.53 -13.07 -17.26
C HIS A 228 11.34 -12.32 -17.88
N ASP A 229 10.14 -12.44 -17.31
CA ASP A 229 8.98 -11.68 -17.73
C ASP A 229 9.10 -10.22 -17.26
N LYS A 230 9.73 -9.42 -18.13
CA LYS A 230 9.94 -7.98 -17.91
C LYS A 230 8.62 -7.21 -17.88
N GLN A 231 7.58 -7.69 -18.58
CA GLN A 231 6.30 -7.01 -18.62
C GLN A 231 5.59 -7.15 -17.27
N ALA A 232 5.47 -8.37 -16.74
CA ALA A 232 4.88 -8.59 -15.41
C ALA A 232 5.66 -7.83 -14.33
N SER A 233 6.99 -7.80 -14.43
CA SER A 233 7.85 -7.03 -13.53
C SER A 233 7.57 -5.52 -13.60
N HIS A 234 7.40 -4.98 -14.82
CA HIS A 234 7.06 -3.58 -15.03
C HIS A 234 5.66 -3.23 -14.52
N GLU A 235 4.65 -4.06 -14.79
CA GLU A 235 3.28 -3.88 -14.28
C GLU A 235 3.24 -3.83 -12.75
N ARG A 236 3.94 -4.76 -12.07
CA ARG A 236 4.09 -4.74 -10.61
C ARG A 236 4.76 -3.45 -10.12
N LEU A 237 5.81 -2.99 -10.80
CA LEU A 237 6.53 -1.76 -10.43
C LEU A 237 5.63 -0.52 -10.57
N LEU A 238 4.85 -0.42 -11.65
CA LEU A 238 3.88 0.66 -11.81
C LEU A 238 2.85 0.68 -10.68
N MET A 239 2.49 -0.50 -10.15
CA MET A 239 1.62 -0.60 -8.98
C MET A 239 2.32 -0.06 -7.72
N LEU A 240 3.56 -0.48 -7.47
CA LEU A 240 4.37 -0.02 -6.34
C LEU A 240 4.65 1.49 -6.38
N ASP A 241 4.81 2.07 -7.57
CA ASP A 241 4.97 3.52 -7.77
C ASP A 241 3.75 4.33 -7.30
N GLN A 242 2.59 3.70 -7.15
CA GLN A 242 1.38 4.34 -6.61
C GLN A 242 1.31 4.35 -5.08
N ILE A 243 2.24 3.69 -4.38
CA ILE A 243 2.42 3.88 -2.93
C ILE A 243 3.11 5.24 -2.75
N ILE A 244 2.33 6.30 -2.93
CA ILE A 244 2.80 7.65 -2.69
C ILE A 244 2.90 7.81 -1.18
N GLU A 245 4.12 7.79 -0.65
CA GLU A 245 4.40 8.20 0.73
C GLU A 245 3.86 9.62 0.95
N ARG A 246 2.81 9.76 1.78
CA ARG A 246 2.25 11.09 2.09
C ARG A 246 3.19 11.94 2.94
N ASN A 247 4.23 11.33 3.53
CA ASN A 247 5.17 12.05 4.38
C ASN A 247 6.48 11.24 4.57
N PRO A 248 7.57 11.53 3.83
CA PRO A 248 8.90 10.96 4.06
C PRO A 248 9.57 11.49 5.36
N LYS A 249 8.77 11.81 6.40
CA LYS A 249 9.14 12.62 7.57
C LYS A 249 9.16 11.87 8.89
N LEU A 250 9.34 10.56 8.86
CA LEU A 250 9.94 9.84 9.98
C LEU A 250 11.36 9.45 9.57
N LYS A 251 12.15 10.51 9.32
CA LYS A 251 13.55 10.47 8.93
C LYS A 251 14.37 9.92 10.08
N CYS A 252 14.64 8.64 10.04
CA CYS A 252 15.97 8.17 10.34
C CYS A 252 16.44 7.39 9.13
N ILE A 253 17.42 7.99 8.46
CA ILE A 253 18.24 7.44 7.37
C ILE A 253 17.76 7.83 5.96
N ASP A 254 18.76 8.13 5.13
CA ASP A 254 18.62 8.62 3.76
C ASP A 254 17.91 7.62 2.84
N LYS A 255 17.13 8.17 1.90
CA LYS A 255 16.12 7.49 1.12
C LYS A 255 16.64 6.30 0.31
N TYR A 256 15.94 5.17 0.42
CA TYR A 256 15.88 4.15 -0.62
C TYR A 256 14.84 4.53 -1.69
N LYS A 257 15.14 4.31 -2.97
CA LYS A 257 14.17 4.44 -4.07
C LYS A 257 13.56 3.07 -4.31
N VAL A 258 12.28 2.89 -3.94
CA VAL A 258 11.48 1.68 -4.17
C VAL A 258 11.51 1.24 -5.65
N ASN A 259 11.80 2.17 -6.57
CA ASN A 259 11.88 1.96 -8.03
C ASN A 259 13.13 1.21 -8.51
N ASN A 260 14.06 0.80 -7.64
CA ASN A 260 15.19 -0.02 -8.07
C ASN A 260 14.76 -1.49 -8.26
N SER A 261 14.28 -1.80 -9.47
CA SER A 261 13.86 -3.12 -9.94
C SER A 261 14.86 -4.25 -9.67
N SER A 262 16.15 -3.95 -9.51
CA SER A 262 17.20 -4.95 -9.27
C SER A 262 17.20 -5.57 -7.87
N LEU A 263 16.35 -5.11 -6.95
CA LEU A 263 16.36 -5.49 -5.53
C LEU A 263 15.02 -6.10 -5.04
N ILE A 264 14.06 -6.31 -5.94
CA ILE A 264 12.73 -6.89 -5.62
C ILE A 264 12.67 -8.37 -6.02
N ASN A 265 13.62 -9.16 -5.52
CA ASN A 265 13.53 -10.62 -5.52
C ASN A 265 13.14 -11.07 -4.12
N SER A 266 12.03 -11.82 -4.01
CA SER A 266 11.41 -12.13 -2.73
C SER A 266 12.24 -13.15 -1.94
N LYS A 267 12.60 -12.82 -0.69
CA LYS A 267 13.02 -13.82 0.30
C LYS A 267 11.80 -14.14 1.15
N GLN A 268 11.44 -15.41 1.27
CA GLN A 268 10.41 -15.79 2.24
C GLN A 268 10.97 -15.50 3.63
N SER A 269 10.26 -14.71 4.42
CA SER A 269 10.54 -14.61 5.85
C SER A 269 10.25 -15.97 6.43
N THR A 270 11.29 -16.76 6.74
CA THR A 270 11.10 -18.08 7.35
C THR A 270 10.49 -17.83 8.74
N PRO A 271 9.21 -18.18 8.96
CA PRO A 271 8.57 -17.90 10.24
C PRO A 271 9.10 -18.86 11.28
N GLN A 272 9.46 -18.36 12.46
CA GLN A 272 9.40 -19.16 13.68
C GLN A 272 8.04 -18.86 14.30
N ILE A 273 7.06 -19.74 14.13
CA ILE A 273 5.71 -19.51 14.67
C ILE A 273 5.81 -19.37 16.19
N MET A 274 5.74 -18.14 16.70
CA MET A 274 5.45 -17.89 18.10
C MET A 274 3.96 -18.12 18.31
N LYS A 275 3.62 -19.27 18.93
CA LYS A 275 2.30 -19.44 19.53
C LYS A 275 2.13 -18.32 20.55
N LEU A 276 1.00 -17.59 20.49
CA LEU A 276 0.56 -16.76 21.60
C LEU A 276 0.62 -17.62 22.87
N GLN A 277 1.47 -17.23 23.83
CA GLN A 277 1.16 -17.54 25.22
C GLN A 277 -0.20 -16.85 25.46
N SER A 278 -1.23 -17.67 25.61
CA SER A 278 -2.51 -17.23 26.16
C SER A 278 -2.24 -16.49 27.49
N PRO A 279 -3.01 -15.44 27.81
CA PRO A 279 -2.85 -14.72 29.07
C PRO A 279 -2.93 -15.66 30.28
#